data_AF-A0A957K0D6-F1
#
_entry.id   AF-A0A957K0D6-F1
#
_cell.length_a   1.000
_cell.length_b   1.000
_cell.length_c   1.000
_cell.angle_alpha   90.00
_cell.angle_beta   90.00
_cell.angle_gamma   90.00
#
_symmetry.space_group_name_H-M   'P 1'
#
loop_
_entity.id
_entity.type
_entity.pdbx_description
1 polymer ?
#
loop_
_entity_poly.entity_id
_entity_poly.type
_entity_poly.pdbx_seq_one_letter_code
_entity_poly.pdbx_strand_id
1 'polypeptide(L)'
;MASALDLGIIIVNYNVCALLRRCLQTVFASDGGLRFKVVVVDNQSGDDSLAMVRQEFPQVEIIANDFNAGYPAANNQGLRLLG
;
A
#
# COMPACT_ATOMS: atom_id res chain seq x y z
N MET A 1 1.84 24.81 -9.27
CA MET A 1 1.98 23.62 -10.12
C MET A 1 2.18 22.43 -9.19
N ALA A 2 1.23 21.50 -9.13
CA ALA A 2 1.38 20.31 -8.28
C ALA A 2 2.60 19.54 -8.76
N SER A 3 3.56 19.31 -7.90
CA SER A 3 4.94 19.08 -8.35
C SER A 3 5.22 17.72 -9.00
N ALA A 4 4.31 16.95 -9.61
CA ALA A 4 4.57 15.62 -10.23
C ALA A 4 5.20 14.58 -9.28
N LEU A 5 4.47 13.53 -8.91
CA LEU A 5 4.97 12.42 -8.10
C LEU A 5 6.25 11.81 -8.71
N ASP A 6 7.30 11.56 -7.91
CA ASP A 6 8.55 10.96 -8.40
C ASP A 6 8.50 9.42 -8.39
N LEU A 7 7.77 8.83 -7.43
CA LEU A 7 7.69 7.37 -7.25
C LEU A 7 6.31 6.94 -6.73
N GLY A 8 5.74 5.91 -7.37
CA GLY A 8 4.58 5.17 -6.88
C GLY A 8 4.99 3.83 -6.28
N ILE A 9 4.51 3.50 -5.08
CA ILE A 9 4.79 2.24 -4.40
C ILE A 9 3.48 1.48 -4.21
N ILE A 10 3.41 0.28 -4.76
CA ILE A 10 2.25 -0.62 -4.63
C ILE A 10 2.67 -1.81 -3.78
N ILE A 11 1.91 -2.09 -2.72
CA ILE A 11 2.13 -3.24 -1.85
C ILE A 11 0.87 -4.09 -1.86
N VAL A 12 0.96 -5.27 -2.48
CA VAL A 12 -0.10 -6.29 -2.40
C VAL A 12 0.06 -7.05 -1.09
N ASN A 13 -1.00 -7.09 -0.28
CA ASN A 13 -1.00 -7.72 1.04
C ASN A 13 -2.02 -8.86 1.12
N TYR A 14 -1.67 -9.93 1.83
CA TYR A 14 -2.58 -11.02 2.19
C TYR A 14 -2.12 -11.72 3.48
N ASN A 15 -2.85 -11.54 4.58
CA ASN A 15 -2.66 -12.22 5.87
C ASN A 15 -1.25 -12.10 6.49
N VAL A 16 -0.60 -10.94 6.36
CA VAL A 16 0.75 -10.71 6.92
C VAL A 16 0.89 -9.34 7.60
N CYS A 17 -0.05 -8.98 8.49
CA CYS A 17 -0.11 -7.69 9.18
C CYS A 17 1.24 -7.23 9.77
N ALA A 18 1.97 -8.10 10.48
CA ALA A 18 3.24 -7.73 11.10
C ALA A 18 4.34 -7.39 10.07
N LEU A 19 4.38 -8.11 8.94
CA LEU A 19 5.34 -7.86 7.88
C LEU A 19 4.97 -6.59 7.10
N LEU A 20 3.68 -6.39 6.83
CA LEU A 20 3.18 -5.17 6.19
C LEU A 20 3.53 -3.94 7.03
N ARG A 21 3.28 -3.98 8.35
CA ARG A 21 3.64 -2.90 9.27
C ARG A 21 5.14 -2.56 9.17
N ARG A 22 6.01 -3.57 9.25
CA ARG A 22 7.47 -3.38 9.13
C ARG A 22 7.87 -2.81 7.78
N CYS A 23 7.26 -3.28 6.68
CA CYS A 23 7.50 -2.75 5.35
C CYS A 23 7.16 -1.26 5.27
N LEU A 24 5.96 -0.87 5.70
CA LEU A 24 5.52 0.53 5.71
C LEU A 24 6.42 1.40 6.59
N GLN A 25 6.80 0.92 7.78
CA GLN A 25 7.76 1.62 8.65
C GLN A 25 9.08 1.90 7.91
N THR A 26 9.64 0.91 7.22
CA THR A 26 10.89 1.09 6.47
C THR A 26 10.75 2.00 5.26
N VAL A 27 9.61 1.94 4.54
CA VAL A 27 9.33 2.83 3.41
C VAL A 27 9.27 4.29 3.88
N PHE A 28 8.53 4.59 4.95
CA PHE A 28 8.39 5.96 5.45
C PHE A 28 9.60 6.45 6.24
N ALA A 29 10.44 5.56 6.77
CA ALA A 29 11.73 5.92 7.37
C ALA A 29 12.85 6.15 6.34
N SER A 30 12.62 5.82 5.07
CA SER A 30 13.62 5.99 4.02
C SER A 30 13.76 7.46 3.64
N ASP A 31 14.99 7.97 3.62
CA ASP A 31 15.32 9.30 3.11
C ASP A 31 15.92 9.19 1.70
N GLY A 32 15.31 9.87 0.74
CA GLY A 32 15.77 9.91 -0.64
C GLY A 32 15.40 11.20 -1.37
N GLY A 33 14.81 12.18 -0.68
CA GLY A 33 14.31 13.42 -1.30
C GLY A 33 13.22 13.24 -2.36
N LEU A 34 12.68 12.02 -2.53
CA LEU A 34 11.63 11.70 -3.50
C LEU A 34 10.26 11.98 -2.90
N ARG A 35 9.37 12.55 -3.71
CA ARG A 35 7.95 12.65 -3.37
C ARG A 35 7.25 11.41 -3.88
N PHE A 36 6.85 10.53 -2.96
CA PHE A 36 6.24 9.26 -3.29
C PHE A 36 4.84 9.10 -2.72
N LYS A 37 4.08 8.16 -3.29
CA LYS A 37 2.75 7.76 -2.84
C LYS A 37 2.72 6.25 -2.67
N VAL A 38 2.10 5.79 -1.59
CA VAL A 38 1.98 4.37 -1.27
C VAL A 38 0.52 3.95 -1.40
N VAL A 39 0.29 2.84 -2.10
CA VAL A 39 -1.00 2.15 -2.19
C VAL A 39 -0.83 0.74 -1.65
N VAL A 40 -1.63 0.39 -0.65
CA VAL A 40 -1.78 -1.00 -0.17
C VAL A 40 -3.02 -1.59 -0.83
N VAL A 41 -2.84 -2.71 -1.52
CA VAL A 41 -3.93 -3.52 -2.08
C VAL A 41 -4.06 -4.77 -1.22
N ASP A 42 -5.07 -4.80 -0.37
CA ASP A 42 -5.37 -5.93 0.50
C ASP A 42 -6.26 -6.95 -0.22
N ASN A 43 -5.77 -8.18 -0.37
CA ASN A 43 -6.43 -9.26 -1.09
C ASN A 43 -7.35 -10.08 -0.18
N GLN A 44 -8.28 -9.41 0.50
CA GLN A 44 -9.22 -10.01 1.44
C GLN A 44 -8.49 -10.70 2.61
N SER A 45 -7.63 -9.95 3.30
CA SER A 45 -6.99 -10.47 4.51
C SER A 45 -8.04 -10.72 5.61
N GLY A 46 -7.89 -11.82 6.34
CA GLY A 46 -8.67 -12.15 7.53
C GLY A 46 -7.99 -11.74 8.84
N ASP A 47 -6.90 -10.97 8.78
CA ASP A 47 -6.14 -10.47 9.93
C ASP A 47 -6.32 -8.95 10.10
N ASP A 48 -5.59 -8.36 11.06
CA ASP A 48 -5.70 -6.94 11.40
C ASP A 48 -5.00 -6.00 10.40
N SER A 49 -4.55 -6.48 9.23
CA SER A 49 -3.76 -5.68 8.28
C SER A 49 -4.44 -4.36 7.92
N LEU A 50 -5.73 -4.39 7.55
CA LEU A 50 -6.47 -3.19 7.16
C LEU A 50 -6.67 -2.21 8.31
N ALA A 51 -6.99 -2.72 9.51
CA ALA A 51 -7.14 -1.88 10.69
C ALA A 51 -5.82 -1.18 11.04
N MET A 52 -4.72 -1.95 11.00
CA MET A 52 -3.36 -1.45 11.22
C MET A 52 -2.99 -0.35 10.24
N VAL A 53 -3.18 -0.55 8.92
CA VAL A 53 -2.83 0.48 7.92
C VAL A 53 -3.63 1.76 8.16
N ARG A 54 -4.94 1.66 8.41
CA ARG A 54 -5.80 2.83 8.67
C ARG A 54 -5.38 3.60 9.92
N GLN A 55 -4.96 2.90 10.97
CA GLN A 55 -4.61 3.51 12.26
C GLN A 55 -3.20 4.10 12.27
N GLU A 56 -2.22 3.36 11.73
CA GLU A 56 -0.79 3.70 11.86
C GLU A 56 -0.25 4.47 10.64
N PHE A 57 -0.88 4.32 9.47
CA PHE A 57 -0.42 4.92 8.21
C PHE A 57 -1.58 5.61 7.46
N PRO A 58 -2.23 6.63 8.04
CA PRO A 58 -3.39 7.30 7.44
C PRO A 58 -3.09 7.97 6.08
N GLN A 59 -1.82 8.17 5.74
CA GLN A 59 -1.36 8.68 4.44
C GLN A 59 -1.30 7.61 3.32
N VAL A 60 -1.46 6.33 3.65
CA VAL A 60 -1.47 5.22 2.67
C VAL A 60 -2.87 5.08 2.08
N GLU A 61 -2.95 5.02 0.75
CA GLU A 61 -4.21 4.65 0.07
C GLU A 61 -4.45 3.16 0.19
N ILE A 62 -5.71 2.78 0.38
CA ILE A 62 -6.10 1.38 0.55
C ILE A 62 -7.08 0.97 -0.55
N ILE A 63 -6.78 -0.11 -1.25
CA ILE A 63 -7.75 -0.91 -1.99
C ILE A 63 -8.00 -2.17 -1.17
N ALA A 64 -9.20 -2.34 -0.64
CA ALA A 64 -9.60 -3.55 0.08
C ALA A 64 -10.47 -4.41 -0.83
N ASN A 65 -9.90 -5.50 -1.35
CA ASN A 65 -10.65 -6.45 -2.15
C ASN A 65 -11.54 -7.32 -1.26
N ASP A 66 -12.70 -7.67 -1.78
CA ASP A 66 -13.66 -8.61 -1.21
C ASP A 66 -13.33 -10.09 -1.53
N PHE A 67 -12.33 -10.32 -2.37
CA PHE A 67 -11.73 -11.63 -2.66
C PHE A 67 -10.21 -11.51 -2.90
N ASN A 68 -9.50 -12.63 -2.84
CA ASN A 68 -8.11 -12.66 -3.25
C ASN A 68 -7.99 -12.65 -4.79
N ALA A 69 -7.68 -11.48 -5.37
CA ALA A 69 -7.57 -11.30 -6.82
C ALA A 69 -6.29 -11.89 -7.44
N GLY A 70 -5.37 -12.41 -6.62
CA GLY A 70 -4.03 -12.81 -7.06
C GLY A 70 -3.09 -11.61 -7.27
N TYR A 71 -1.79 -11.91 -7.36
CA TYR A 71 -0.74 -10.89 -7.34
C TYR A 71 -0.76 -9.92 -8.55
N PRO A 72 -0.90 -10.38 -9.81
CA PRO A 72 -0.86 -9.46 -10.97
C PRO A 72 -2.08 -8.55 -11.04
N ALA A 73 -3.28 -9.06 -10.75
CA ALA A 73 -4.50 -8.28 -10.78
C ALA A 73 -4.49 -7.20 -9.70
N ALA A 74 -4.08 -7.54 -8.47
CA ALA A 74 -3.95 -6.61 -7.37
C ALA A 74 -2.93 -5.49 -7.66
N ASN A 75 -1.77 -5.81 -8.22
CA ASN A 75 -0.81 -4.79 -8.65
C ASN A 75 -1.42 -3.85 -9.70
N ASN A 76 -2.14 -4.38 -10.68
CA ASN A 76 -2.79 -3.55 -11.70
C ASN A 76 -3.91 -2.66 -11.13
N GLN A 77 -4.57 -3.06 -10.03
CA GLN A 77 -5.52 -2.19 -9.34
C GLN A 77 -4.80 -1.01 -8.69
N GLY A 78 -3.69 -1.28 -7.99
CA GLY A 78 -2.86 -0.23 -7.38
C GLY A 78 -2.27 0.74 -8.41
N LEU A 79 -1.81 0.22 -9.56
CA LEU A 79 -1.26 1.03 -10.64
C LEU A 79 -2.27 2.06 -11.15
N ARG A 80 -3.52 1.65 -11.39
CA ARG A 80 -4.59 2.54 -11.89
C ARG A 80 -4.93 3.70 -10.94
N LEU A 81 -4.63 3.60 -9.64
CA LEU A 81 -4.78 4.72 -8.71
C LEU A 81 -3.63 5.74 -8.79
N LEU A 82 -2.49 5.35 -9.34
CA LEU A 82 -1.27 6.17 -9.42
C LEU A 82 -1.12 6.85 -10.78
N GLY A 83 -1.68 6.28 -11.86
CA GLY A 83 -1.67 6.81 -13.22
C GLY A 83 -1.46 5.72 -14.27
#